data_AF-Q01QQ0-F1
#
_entry.id   AF-Q01QQ0-F1
#
_cell.length_a   1.000
_cell.length_b   1.000
_cell.length_c   1.000
_cell.angle_alpha   90.00
_cell.angle_beta   90.00
_cell.angle_gamma   90.00
#
_symmetry.space_group_name_H-M   'P 1'
#
loop_
_entity.id
_entity.type
_entity.pdbx_description
1 polymer ?
#
loop_
_entity_poly.entity_id
_entity_poly.type
_entity_poly.pdbx_seq_one_letter_code
_entity_poly.pdbx_strand_id
1 'polypeptide(L)'
;MRAFVLCLLVNMAFAQDFRVSLSVSPFTEIVLKSGTTFHDGKATATTVEDVQRLFVKHGANEVYARIATTRKYRTGFGDHSMERGLERARMAAALHLPFNPELGLFNVYGDIRCQPAPDFNDYPSIKLPRPWTSLTLEQMTEALRAYGAAAAREILATGVQVRIWDIGNEIEFGIAGVAVRPMPGSCDDTAGGPNWYQAPDTIDAAIGKMSFQALMQMSEVKRSTWLGEHVWPHEAKMLAAVASGIRSADPKARFSTHVSGIASTQPTLAVAFFKAMREGGFSADELGVSYYPTSSPFPRDRLQSFKDMATAARRELGRPVFVAEFGYPAGPMEGMFPWNSAVAGYPQTPDGQAGFVRDLVAWGAREKTLSGIRPWAPDLGLSTWAPMSLFALGDKVLTPRPALDALRP
;
A
#
# COMPACT_ATOMS: atom_id res chain seq x y z
N MET A 1 -52.79 -11.51 -20.31
CA MET A 1 -52.19 -12.11 -19.10
C MET A 1 -50.69 -12.22 -19.29
N ARG A 2 -49.94 -11.70 -18.32
CA ARG A 2 -48.49 -11.83 -18.07
C ARG A 2 -47.53 -11.00 -18.94
N ALA A 3 -47.18 -9.87 -18.32
CA ALA A 3 -46.11 -8.95 -18.63
C ALA A 3 -44.74 -9.64 -18.71
N PHE A 4 -44.00 -9.32 -19.77
CA PHE A 4 -42.55 -9.42 -19.84
C PHE A 4 -41.97 -8.10 -19.29
N VAL A 5 -41.88 -7.99 -17.96
CA VAL A 5 -40.97 -7.03 -17.33
C VAL A 5 -39.62 -7.72 -17.29
N LEU A 6 -38.83 -7.50 -18.34
CA LEU A 6 -37.42 -7.84 -18.33
C LEU A 6 -36.77 -6.91 -17.31
N CYS A 7 -36.51 -7.48 -16.15
CA CYS A 7 -35.72 -6.88 -15.10
C CYS A 7 -34.32 -6.61 -15.68
N LEU A 8 -34.10 -5.40 -16.19
CA LEU A 8 -32.78 -4.78 -16.33
C LEU A 8 -32.26 -4.54 -14.91
N LEU A 9 -31.93 -5.65 -14.23
CA LEU A 9 -31.06 -5.64 -13.06
C LEU A 9 -29.73 -5.10 -13.55
N VAL A 10 -29.49 -3.87 -13.13
CA VAL A 10 -28.22 -3.14 -13.06
C VAL A 10 -27.06 -4.11 -12.86
N ASN A 11 -26.56 -4.64 -13.96
CA ASN A 11 -25.19 -5.10 -14.08
C ASN A 11 -24.40 -3.85 -14.49
N MET A 12 -24.33 -2.87 -13.59
CA MET A 12 -23.21 -1.92 -13.60
C MET A 12 -21.99 -2.73 -13.18
N ALA A 13 -21.50 -3.54 -14.13
CA ALA A 13 -20.09 -3.83 -14.19
C ALA A 13 -19.42 -2.45 -14.22
N PHE A 14 -18.74 -2.08 -13.13
CA PHE A 14 -17.81 -0.97 -13.18
C PHE A 14 -16.88 -1.26 -14.34
N ALA A 15 -17.10 -0.60 -15.49
CA ALA A 15 -16.02 -0.32 -16.40
C ALA A 15 -14.87 0.18 -15.52
N GLN A 16 -13.65 -0.33 -15.72
CA GLN A 16 -12.52 -0.04 -14.83
C GLN A 16 -12.22 1.47 -14.84
N ASP A 17 -12.93 2.23 -14.02
CA ASP A 17 -12.68 3.63 -13.77
C ASP A 17 -11.32 3.73 -13.08
N PHE A 18 -10.48 4.65 -13.55
CA PHE A 18 -9.17 4.90 -12.98
C PHE A 18 -9.32 5.25 -11.49
N ARG A 19 -8.68 4.48 -10.61
CA ARG A 19 -8.76 4.67 -9.16
C ARG A 19 -7.89 5.86 -8.75
N VAL A 20 -8.50 6.84 -8.10
CA VAL A 20 -7.81 7.96 -7.48
C VAL A 20 -8.01 7.80 -5.98
N SER A 21 -7.13 7.02 -5.35
CA SER A 21 -7.15 6.74 -3.92
C SER A 21 -6.46 7.87 -3.13
N LEU A 22 -6.92 9.10 -3.36
CA LEU A 22 -6.47 10.27 -2.62
C LEU A 22 -7.24 10.32 -1.29
N SER A 23 -6.54 9.98 -0.20
CA SER A 23 -7.17 9.78 1.11
C SER A 23 -6.40 10.46 2.22
N VAL A 24 -7.12 10.79 3.30
CA VAL A 24 -6.51 11.22 4.57
C VAL A 24 -5.51 10.19 5.06
N SER A 25 -4.30 10.65 5.38
CA SER A 25 -3.21 9.76 5.73
C SER A 25 -3.27 9.28 7.19
N PRO A 26 -2.34 8.40 7.61
CA PRO A 26 -2.11 8.07 9.01
C PRO A 26 -1.65 9.26 9.88
N PHE A 27 -1.41 10.44 9.28
CA PHE A 27 -0.88 11.62 9.95
C PHE A 27 -1.86 12.79 10.04
N THR A 28 -3.03 12.70 9.39
CA THR A 28 -4.00 13.81 9.30
C THR A 28 -4.37 14.36 10.68
N GLU A 29 -4.58 13.49 11.66
CA GLU A 29 -4.91 13.88 13.03
C GLU A 29 -3.79 14.68 13.68
N ILE A 30 -2.53 14.33 13.43
CA ILE A 30 -1.37 15.05 13.97
C ILE A 30 -1.29 16.44 13.33
N VAL A 31 -1.51 16.53 12.02
CA VAL A 31 -1.53 17.81 11.30
C VAL A 31 -2.63 18.71 11.87
N LEU A 32 -3.87 18.22 11.98
CA LEU A 32 -4.99 19.01 12.50
C LEU A 32 -4.79 19.39 13.98
N LYS A 33 -4.30 18.49 14.83
CA LYS A 33 -4.01 18.77 16.26
C LYS A 33 -2.93 19.82 16.47
N SER A 34 -2.05 20.05 15.49
CA SER A 34 -1.06 21.14 15.54
C SER A 34 -1.69 22.53 15.40
N GLY A 35 -2.99 22.60 15.10
CA GLY A 35 -3.70 23.82 14.75
C GLY A 35 -3.57 24.20 13.28
N THR A 36 -2.99 23.32 12.46
CA THR A 36 -2.93 23.49 11.00
C THR A 36 -4.28 23.11 10.38
N THR A 37 -4.76 23.91 9.43
CA THR A 37 -6.01 23.67 8.69
C THR A 37 -5.73 23.55 7.19
N PHE A 38 -6.68 23.04 6.42
CA PHE A 38 -6.55 22.95 4.96
C PHE A 38 -7.52 23.92 4.29
N HIS A 39 -7.09 24.65 3.26
CA HIS A 39 -7.95 25.61 2.56
C HIS A 39 -7.75 25.56 1.05
N ASP A 40 -8.81 25.26 0.29
CA ASP A 40 -8.79 25.16 -1.18
C ASP A 40 -9.18 26.46 -1.91
N GLY A 41 -9.26 27.58 -1.17
CA GLY A 41 -9.76 28.85 -1.69
C GLY A 41 -11.27 29.04 -1.53
N LYS A 42 -12.02 27.97 -1.22
CA LYS A 42 -13.48 27.98 -1.08
C LYS A 42 -13.97 27.47 0.26
N ALA A 43 -13.29 26.48 0.82
CA ALA A 43 -13.63 25.84 2.08
C ALA A 43 -12.38 25.62 2.94
N THR A 44 -12.55 25.82 4.24
CA THR A 44 -11.57 25.43 5.24
C THR A 44 -11.97 24.07 5.82
N ALA A 45 -11.06 23.10 5.76
CA ALA A 45 -11.20 21.81 6.40
C ALA A 45 -10.43 21.79 7.72
N THR A 46 -11.15 21.49 8.80
CA THR A 46 -10.63 21.46 10.18
C THR A 46 -10.83 20.11 10.85
N THR A 47 -11.61 19.22 10.24
CA THR A 47 -11.77 17.82 10.66
C THR A 47 -11.22 16.88 9.60
N VAL A 48 -10.94 15.63 9.98
CA VAL A 48 -10.49 14.59 9.06
C VAL A 48 -11.50 14.37 7.92
N GLU A 49 -12.80 14.36 8.25
CA GLU A 49 -13.85 14.22 7.24
C GLU A 49 -13.86 15.40 6.26
N ASP A 50 -13.66 16.64 6.74
CA ASP A 50 -13.56 17.80 5.85
C ASP A 50 -12.38 17.69 4.89
N VAL A 51 -11.23 17.20 5.37
CA VAL A 51 -10.05 16.97 4.52
C VAL A 51 -10.36 15.92 3.46
N GLN A 52 -11.04 14.82 3.83
CA GLN A 52 -11.47 13.83 2.84
C GLN A 52 -12.48 14.40 1.85
N ARG A 53 -13.42 15.25 2.29
CA ARG A 53 -14.37 15.95 1.39
C ARG A 53 -13.65 16.90 0.44
N LEU A 54 -12.59 17.57 0.89
CA LEU A 54 -11.71 18.37 0.04
C LEU A 54 -11.05 17.46 -1.01
N PHE A 55 -10.51 16.31 -0.63
CA PHE A 55 -9.98 15.34 -1.60
C PHE A 55 -11.01 14.86 -2.63
N VAL A 56 -12.26 14.63 -2.22
CA VAL A 56 -13.34 14.30 -3.16
C VAL A 56 -13.56 15.40 -4.19
N LYS A 57 -13.53 16.69 -3.78
CA LYS A 57 -13.65 17.82 -4.73
C LYS A 57 -12.51 17.85 -5.76
N HIS A 58 -11.33 17.35 -5.39
CA HIS A 58 -10.17 17.24 -6.26
C HIS A 58 -10.06 15.88 -7.00
N GLY A 59 -11.11 15.06 -6.94
CA GLY A 59 -11.23 13.85 -7.76
C GLY A 59 -10.95 12.53 -7.04
N ALA A 60 -10.79 12.53 -5.71
CA ALA A 60 -10.74 11.28 -4.96
C ALA A 60 -12.02 10.47 -5.17
N ASN A 61 -11.87 9.18 -5.48
CA ASN A 61 -12.98 8.26 -5.70
C ASN A 61 -12.90 7.00 -4.84
N GLU A 62 -12.00 6.98 -3.85
CA GLU A 62 -11.75 5.88 -2.93
C GLU A 62 -11.08 6.39 -1.64
N VAL A 63 -11.38 5.73 -0.52
CA VAL A 63 -10.69 5.93 0.75
C VAL A 63 -9.79 4.74 1.04
N TYR A 64 -8.55 5.01 1.44
CA TYR A 64 -7.56 4.02 1.82
C TYR A 64 -7.25 4.05 3.32
N ALA A 65 -6.89 2.90 3.88
CA ALA A 65 -6.18 2.82 5.14
C ALA A 65 -5.22 1.61 5.17
N ARG A 66 -3.98 1.85 5.62
CA ARG A 66 -3.06 0.80 6.08
C ARG A 66 -3.43 0.36 7.48
N ILE A 67 -3.56 -0.95 7.67
CA ILE A 67 -4.06 -1.57 8.89
C ILE A 67 -3.07 -2.64 9.37
N ALA A 68 -2.47 -2.36 10.52
CA ALA A 68 -1.66 -3.27 11.31
C ALA A 68 -2.55 -4.29 12.04
N THR A 69 -1.97 -5.37 12.55
CA THR A 69 -2.77 -6.35 13.30
C THR A 69 -3.18 -5.82 14.67
N THR A 70 -2.40 -4.94 15.31
CA THR A 70 -2.78 -4.42 16.64
C THR A 70 -4.03 -3.57 16.58
N ARG A 71 -4.92 -3.75 17.56
CA ARG A 71 -6.22 -3.08 17.56
C ARG A 71 -6.12 -1.59 17.86
N LYS A 72 -5.24 -1.22 18.79
CA LYS A 72 -5.03 0.16 19.25
C LYS A 72 -3.74 0.75 18.72
N TYR A 73 -3.69 2.07 18.64
CA TYR A 73 -2.47 2.79 18.32
C TYR A 73 -1.34 2.41 19.27
N ARG A 74 -0.18 2.11 18.70
CA ARG A 74 1.10 1.97 19.38
C ARG A 74 2.06 2.97 18.76
N THR A 75 2.95 3.54 19.56
CA THR A 75 3.91 4.54 19.09
C THR A 75 4.66 4.01 17.87
N GLY A 76 4.72 4.82 16.81
CA GLY A 76 5.32 4.45 15.55
C GLY A 76 5.13 5.52 14.48
N PHE A 77 5.45 5.16 13.24
CA PHE A 77 5.29 6.03 12.08
C PHE A 77 3.83 6.07 11.60
N GLY A 78 3.03 6.95 12.22
CA GLY A 78 1.61 7.11 11.89
C GLY A 78 0.71 6.09 12.60
N ASP A 79 -0.60 6.35 12.61
CA ASP A 79 -1.57 5.45 13.23
C ASP A 79 -2.12 4.45 12.21
N HIS A 80 -1.69 3.20 12.34
CA HIS A 80 -2.10 2.09 11.50
C HIS A 80 -3.00 1.08 12.22
N SER A 81 -3.52 1.42 13.40
CA SER A 81 -4.30 0.48 14.19
C SER A 81 -5.60 0.04 13.49
N MET A 82 -6.13 -1.13 13.85
CA MET A 82 -7.45 -1.56 13.37
C MET A 82 -8.54 -0.52 13.73
N GLU A 83 -8.49 0.10 14.90
CA GLU A 83 -9.41 1.17 15.29
C GLU A 83 -9.37 2.35 14.30
N ARG A 84 -8.17 2.82 13.92
CA ARG A 84 -8.02 3.83 12.87
C ARG A 84 -8.58 3.36 11.54
N GLY A 85 -8.29 2.12 11.14
CA GLY A 85 -8.84 1.52 9.93
C GLY A 85 -10.37 1.52 9.90
N LEU A 86 -11.01 1.18 11.02
CA LEU A 86 -12.48 1.19 11.15
C LEU A 86 -13.06 2.61 11.14
N GLU A 87 -12.35 3.61 11.68
CA GLU A 87 -12.74 5.01 11.53
C GLU A 87 -12.73 5.44 10.05
N ARG A 88 -11.69 5.07 9.30
CA ARG A 88 -11.62 5.34 7.84
C ARG A 88 -12.70 4.62 7.06
N ALA A 89 -13.01 3.37 7.42
CA ALA A 89 -14.10 2.61 6.81
C ALA A 89 -15.48 3.27 7.03
N ARG A 90 -15.78 3.70 8.27
CA ARG A 90 -17.03 4.43 8.57
C ARG A 90 -17.11 5.76 7.83
N MET A 91 -16.01 6.50 7.77
CA MET A 91 -15.94 7.76 7.00
C MET A 91 -16.19 7.51 5.52
N ALA A 92 -15.57 6.47 4.93
CA ALA A 92 -15.81 6.09 3.54
C ALA A 92 -17.28 5.75 3.28
N ALA A 93 -17.91 4.98 4.18
CA ALA A 93 -19.33 4.66 4.11
C ALA A 93 -20.22 5.92 4.17
N ALA A 94 -19.94 6.84 5.10
CA ALA A 94 -20.67 8.10 5.24
C ALA A 94 -20.52 9.04 4.04
N LEU A 95 -19.39 8.96 3.33
CA LEU A 95 -19.11 9.73 2.12
C LEU A 95 -19.55 9.00 0.83
N HIS A 96 -20.13 7.81 0.95
CA HIS A 96 -20.49 6.94 -0.19
C HIS A 96 -19.30 6.64 -1.12
N LEU A 97 -18.10 6.51 -0.54
CA LEU A 97 -16.89 6.13 -1.25
C LEU A 97 -16.59 4.65 -1.01
N PRO A 98 -16.04 3.93 -2.01
CA PRO A 98 -15.45 2.63 -1.77
C PRO A 98 -14.23 2.75 -0.84
N PHE A 99 -13.95 1.66 -0.14
CA PHE A 99 -12.79 1.54 0.74
C PHE A 99 -11.78 0.54 0.18
N ASN A 100 -10.50 0.87 0.34
CA ASN A 100 -9.36 0.02 0.05
C ASN A 100 -8.57 -0.20 1.36
N PRO A 101 -8.91 -1.21 2.16
CA PRO A 101 -8.09 -1.60 3.30
C PRO A 101 -6.83 -2.32 2.81
N GLU A 102 -5.67 -1.92 3.33
CA GLU A 102 -4.42 -2.67 3.23
C GLU A 102 -4.13 -3.35 4.56
N LEU A 103 -4.34 -4.66 4.60
CA LEU A 103 -4.01 -5.48 5.77
C LEU A 103 -2.51 -5.80 5.71
N GLY A 104 -1.73 -5.09 6.50
CA GLY A 104 -0.26 -5.13 6.43
C GLY A 104 0.39 -6.41 6.97
N LEU A 105 -0.32 -7.16 7.81
CA LEU A 105 0.16 -8.40 8.46
C LEU A 105 1.42 -8.23 9.33
N PHE A 106 1.70 -7.01 9.78
CA PHE A 106 2.70 -6.66 10.80
C PHE A 106 2.00 -6.18 12.07
N ASN A 107 2.70 -6.19 13.19
CA ASN A 107 2.15 -5.72 14.47
C ASN A 107 1.80 -4.21 14.47
N VAL A 108 2.73 -3.32 14.12
CA VAL A 108 2.57 -1.86 14.19
C VAL A 108 2.80 -1.21 12.82
N TYR A 109 3.93 -1.52 12.20
CA TYR A 109 4.33 -0.97 10.90
C TYR A 109 5.25 -1.96 10.17
N GLY A 110 5.19 -1.99 8.84
CA GLY A 110 6.07 -2.77 7.98
C GLY A 110 6.13 -2.18 6.57
N ASP A 111 7.29 -2.24 5.94
CA ASP A 111 7.58 -1.79 4.59
C ASP A 111 8.78 -2.56 4.00
N ILE A 112 9.32 -2.14 2.88
CA ILE A 112 10.48 -2.81 2.25
C ILE A 112 11.68 -2.98 3.21
N ARG A 113 11.83 -2.12 4.22
CA ARG A 113 12.97 -2.14 5.16
C ARG A 113 12.78 -3.21 6.24
N CYS A 114 11.54 -3.57 6.55
CA CYS A 114 11.21 -4.49 7.63
C CYS A 114 9.82 -5.13 7.48
N GLN A 115 9.70 -6.40 7.87
CA GLN A 115 8.42 -7.10 7.87
C GLN A 115 8.22 -7.78 9.22
N PRO A 116 7.85 -7.03 10.29
CA PRO A 116 7.69 -7.58 11.63
C PRO A 116 6.62 -8.66 11.70
N ALA A 117 6.74 -9.54 12.69
CA ALA A 117 5.71 -10.53 12.98
C ALA A 117 4.39 -9.84 13.36
N PRO A 118 3.23 -10.40 12.99
CA PRO A 118 1.94 -9.93 13.46
C PRO A 118 1.79 -10.14 14.96
N ASP A 119 0.98 -9.29 15.58
CA ASP A 119 0.52 -9.43 16.97
C ASP A 119 -1.00 -9.66 16.97
N PHE A 120 -1.43 -10.83 17.45
CA PHE A 120 -2.83 -11.23 17.52
C PHE A 120 -3.41 -11.20 18.95
N ASN A 121 -2.71 -10.63 19.93
CA ASN A 121 -3.18 -10.59 21.32
C ASN A 121 -4.54 -9.89 21.48
N ASP A 122 -4.89 -9.00 20.54
CA ASP A 122 -6.17 -8.29 20.51
C ASP A 122 -7.32 -9.08 19.86
N TYR A 123 -7.08 -10.34 19.43
CA TYR A 123 -8.08 -11.23 18.81
C TYR A 123 -8.24 -12.52 19.63
N PRO A 124 -9.20 -12.57 20.58
CA PRO A 124 -9.39 -13.73 21.46
C PRO A 124 -9.67 -15.06 20.73
N SER A 125 -10.13 -14.99 19.48
CA SER A 125 -10.40 -16.15 18.62
C SER A 125 -9.14 -16.73 17.97
N ILE A 126 -8.01 -16.03 18.01
CA ILE A 126 -6.74 -16.45 17.42
C ILE A 126 -5.80 -16.83 18.57
N LYS A 127 -5.61 -18.15 18.76
CA LYS A 127 -4.71 -18.67 19.80
C LYS A 127 -3.47 -19.26 19.15
N LEU A 128 -2.33 -18.61 19.36
CA LEU A 128 -1.06 -19.13 18.89
C LEU A 128 -0.54 -20.19 19.87
N PRO A 129 -0.11 -21.39 19.40
CA PRO A 129 0.39 -22.44 20.28
C PRO A 129 1.79 -22.13 20.85
N ARG A 130 2.50 -21.16 20.28
CA ARG A 130 3.87 -20.73 20.62
C ARG A 130 4.18 -19.38 19.95
N PRO A 131 5.30 -18.71 20.25
CA PRO A 131 5.66 -17.45 19.60
C PRO A 131 5.69 -17.57 18.07
N TRP A 132 5.27 -16.51 17.37
CA TRP A 132 5.04 -16.51 15.92
C TRP A 132 6.18 -17.11 15.09
N THR A 133 7.41 -16.68 15.33
CA THR A 133 8.63 -17.07 14.60
C THR A 133 9.01 -18.54 14.79
N SER A 134 8.44 -19.20 15.79
CA SER A 134 8.61 -20.64 16.00
C SER A 134 7.55 -21.49 15.30
N LEU A 135 6.46 -20.90 14.80
CA LEU A 135 5.35 -21.64 14.19
C LEU A 135 5.73 -22.31 12.87
N THR A 136 5.07 -23.42 12.54
CA THR A 136 5.11 -23.96 11.17
C THR A 136 4.28 -23.09 10.24
N LEU A 137 4.50 -23.22 8.93
CA LEU A 137 3.70 -22.51 7.94
C LEU A 137 2.20 -22.81 8.08
N GLU A 138 1.84 -24.07 8.36
CA GLU A 138 0.45 -24.46 8.58
C GLU A 138 -0.19 -23.69 9.75
N GLN A 139 0.52 -23.63 10.89
CA GLN A 139 0.07 -22.88 12.07
C GLN A 139 -0.06 -21.37 11.78
N MET A 140 0.89 -20.79 11.04
CA MET A 140 0.81 -19.38 10.60
C MET A 140 -0.41 -19.15 9.70
N THR A 141 -0.63 -20.01 8.71
CA THR A 141 -1.76 -19.88 7.77
C THR A 141 -3.11 -20.02 8.45
N GLU A 142 -3.24 -20.86 9.49
CA GLU A 142 -4.49 -20.96 10.26
C GLU A 142 -4.79 -19.66 11.01
N ALA A 143 -3.79 -19.09 11.69
CA ALA A 143 -3.94 -17.80 12.37
C ALA A 143 -4.27 -16.66 11.39
N LEU A 144 -3.60 -16.62 10.23
CA LEU A 144 -3.83 -15.62 9.19
C LEU A 144 -5.20 -15.73 8.55
N ARG A 145 -5.70 -16.95 8.33
CA ARG A 145 -7.08 -17.18 7.86
C ARG A 145 -8.10 -16.67 8.87
N ALA A 146 -7.90 -16.95 10.16
CA ALA A 146 -8.77 -16.45 11.22
C ALA A 146 -8.72 -14.91 11.31
N TYR A 147 -7.54 -14.31 11.18
CA TYR A 147 -7.38 -12.85 11.13
C TYR A 147 -8.09 -12.22 9.93
N GLY A 148 -7.88 -12.75 8.72
CA GLY A 148 -8.56 -12.26 7.51
C GLY A 148 -10.09 -12.28 7.65
N ALA A 149 -10.64 -13.33 8.26
CA ALA A 149 -12.07 -13.42 8.54
C ALA A 149 -12.54 -12.41 9.60
N ALA A 150 -11.77 -12.21 10.67
CA ALA A 150 -12.09 -11.24 11.72
C ALA A 150 -12.05 -9.80 11.19
N ALA A 151 -10.94 -9.40 10.56
CA ALA A 151 -10.77 -8.08 9.97
C ALA A 151 -11.86 -7.77 8.94
N ALA A 152 -12.17 -8.73 8.05
CA ALA A 152 -13.22 -8.54 7.05
C ALA A 152 -14.60 -8.31 7.68
N ARG A 153 -14.99 -9.11 8.68
CA ARG A 153 -16.26 -8.92 9.38
C ARG A 153 -16.37 -7.56 10.03
N GLU A 154 -15.30 -7.11 10.71
CA GLU A 154 -15.31 -5.82 11.40
C GLU A 154 -15.39 -4.64 10.42
N ILE A 155 -14.61 -4.68 9.34
CA ILE A 155 -14.63 -3.64 8.31
C ILE A 155 -15.99 -3.60 7.62
N LEU A 156 -16.53 -4.74 7.18
CA LEU A 156 -17.83 -4.79 6.49
C LEU A 156 -18.99 -4.38 7.41
N ALA A 157 -18.90 -4.65 8.72
CA ALA A 157 -19.89 -4.22 9.70
C ALA A 157 -20.00 -2.70 9.83
N THR A 158 -19.02 -1.92 9.33
CA THR A 158 -19.15 -0.45 9.24
C THR A 158 -20.15 0.02 8.18
N GLY A 159 -20.62 -0.88 7.31
CA GLY A 159 -21.50 -0.57 6.18
C GLY A 159 -20.75 -0.09 4.93
N VAL A 160 -19.41 -0.11 4.95
CA VAL A 160 -18.60 0.29 3.80
C VAL A 160 -18.64 -0.76 2.69
N GLN A 161 -18.50 -0.30 1.44
CA GLN A 161 -18.20 -1.17 0.32
C GLN A 161 -16.70 -1.25 0.11
N VAL A 162 -16.13 -2.46 0.15
CA VAL A 162 -14.71 -2.64 -0.18
C VAL A 162 -14.56 -2.88 -1.68
N ARG A 163 -13.74 -2.04 -2.34
CA ARG A 163 -13.46 -2.19 -3.78
C ARG A 163 -12.38 -3.24 -4.02
N ILE A 164 -11.32 -3.20 -3.23
CA ILE A 164 -10.21 -4.14 -3.28
C ILE A 164 -9.59 -4.29 -1.89
N TRP A 165 -9.33 -5.54 -1.52
CA TRP A 165 -8.60 -5.91 -0.32
C TRP A 165 -7.12 -5.98 -0.66
N ASP A 166 -6.33 -5.06 -0.15
CA ASP A 166 -4.88 -5.08 -0.33
C ASP A 166 -4.26 -5.87 0.83
N ILE A 167 -3.40 -6.85 0.52
CA ILE A 167 -2.81 -7.73 1.53
C ILE A 167 -1.29 -7.62 1.43
N GLY A 168 -0.68 -7.14 2.52
CA GLY A 168 0.75 -6.83 2.58
C GLY A 168 1.11 -5.46 2.00
N ASN A 169 2.22 -4.91 2.48
CA ASN A 169 2.81 -3.65 2.02
C ASN A 169 4.30 -3.87 1.69
N GLU A 170 4.68 -3.65 0.44
CA GLU A 170 6.07 -3.80 -0.07
C GLU A 170 6.75 -5.14 0.31
N ILE A 171 6.14 -6.24 -0.13
CA ILE A 171 6.39 -7.57 0.44
C ILE A 171 7.30 -8.47 -0.39
N GLU A 172 7.93 -7.99 -1.46
CA GLU A 172 8.72 -8.86 -2.34
C GLU A 172 9.94 -9.52 -1.68
N PHE A 173 10.32 -9.10 -0.47
CA PHE A 173 11.38 -9.69 0.36
C PHE A 173 10.86 -10.43 1.61
N GLY A 174 9.55 -10.63 1.67
CA GLY A 174 8.84 -11.37 2.71
C GLY A 174 7.70 -10.58 3.33
N ILE A 175 7.00 -11.23 4.25
CA ILE A 175 5.83 -10.66 4.94
C ILE A 175 5.66 -11.31 6.31
N ALA A 176 5.02 -10.60 7.25
CA ALA A 176 4.54 -11.17 8.51
C ALA A 176 5.63 -11.93 9.29
N GLY A 177 6.84 -11.38 9.41
CA GLY A 177 7.97 -12.02 10.10
C GLY A 177 8.64 -13.18 9.34
N VAL A 178 8.10 -13.62 8.21
CA VAL A 178 8.77 -14.54 7.27
C VAL A 178 9.39 -13.70 6.17
N ALA A 179 10.53 -13.11 6.50
CA ALA A 179 11.27 -12.22 5.62
C ALA A 179 12.77 -12.37 5.83
N VAL A 180 13.53 -11.94 4.83
CA VAL A 180 14.99 -11.85 4.95
C VAL A 180 15.40 -10.92 6.07
N ARG A 181 16.65 -11.05 6.53
CA ARG A 181 17.16 -10.18 7.59
C ARG A 181 17.15 -8.71 7.15
N PRO A 182 16.48 -7.82 7.89
CA PRO A 182 16.36 -6.41 7.52
C PRO A 182 17.70 -5.69 7.62
N MET A 183 17.77 -4.46 7.11
CA MET A 183 18.93 -3.61 7.37
C MET A 183 19.01 -3.25 8.86
N PRO A 184 20.22 -3.14 9.46
CA PRO A 184 20.37 -2.71 10.84
C PRO A 184 19.61 -1.41 11.13
N GLY A 185 18.90 -1.34 12.25
CA GLY A 185 18.11 -0.17 12.65
C GLY A 185 16.70 -0.08 12.03
N SER A 186 16.35 -0.97 11.11
CA SER A 186 15.04 -0.92 10.46
C SER A 186 13.95 -1.35 11.43
N CYS A 187 13.03 -0.43 11.70
CA CYS A 187 11.84 -0.63 12.54
C CYS A 187 12.15 -0.94 14.02
N ASP A 188 13.33 -0.55 14.51
CA ASP A 188 13.67 -0.64 15.94
C ASP A 188 12.64 0.09 16.81
N ASP A 189 12.09 1.19 16.31
CA ASP A 189 11.10 2.04 16.98
C ASP A 189 9.69 1.43 17.04
N THR A 190 9.38 0.49 16.15
CA THR A 190 8.02 -0.02 15.92
C THR A 190 7.88 -1.53 16.14
N ALA A 191 8.96 -2.28 15.98
CA ALA A 191 8.97 -3.74 16.05
C ALA A 191 9.50 -4.31 17.39
N GLY A 192 9.95 -3.45 18.32
CA GLY A 192 10.34 -3.86 19.67
C GLY A 192 11.85 -3.73 19.98
N GLY A 193 12.53 -2.76 19.39
CA GLY A 193 13.94 -2.44 19.66
C GLY A 193 14.93 -3.15 18.72
N PRO A 194 16.25 -2.90 18.87
CA PRO A 194 17.29 -3.31 17.92
C PRO A 194 17.47 -4.81 17.69
N ASN A 195 16.86 -5.65 18.54
CA ASN A 195 16.96 -7.12 18.48
C ASN A 195 15.59 -7.77 18.16
N TRP A 196 14.66 -7.03 17.56
CA TRP A 196 13.32 -7.53 17.27
C TRP A 196 13.31 -8.70 16.27
N TYR A 197 14.23 -8.68 15.30
CA TYR A 197 14.24 -9.67 14.22
C TYR A 197 14.61 -11.05 14.73
N GLN A 198 13.81 -12.05 14.34
CA GLN A 198 14.09 -13.46 14.58
C GLN A 198 13.97 -14.20 13.25
N ALA A 199 14.95 -15.05 12.95
CA ALA A 199 14.95 -15.83 11.73
C ALA A 199 13.77 -16.83 11.69
N PRO A 200 13.04 -16.94 10.58
CA PRO A 200 11.94 -17.90 10.43
C PRO A 200 12.47 -19.30 10.07
N ASP A 201 13.45 -19.82 10.83
CA ASP A 201 14.18 -21.05 10.50
C ASP A 201 13.30 -22.31 10.50
N THR A 202 12.14 -22.23 11.16
CA THR A 202 11.10 -23.27 11.18
C THR A 202 10.30 -23.34 9.87
N ILE A 203 10.38 -22.30 9.03
CA ILE A 203 9.77 -22.23 7.70
C ILE A 203 10.80 -22.61 6.65
N ASP A 204 11.90 -21.86 6.59
CA ASP A 204 13.07 -22.13 5.76
C ASP A 204 14.30 -21.42 6.36
N ALA A 205 15.27 -22.21 6.80
CA ALA A 205 16.51 -21.72 7.41
C ALA A 205 17.43 -20.93 6.44
N ALA A 206 17.19 -20.97 5.13
CA ALA A 206 17.89 -20.13 4.18
C ALA A 206 17.48 -18.65 4.32
N ILE A 207 16.22 -18.38 4.70
CA ILE A 207 15.69 -17.02 4.84
C ILE A 207 16.48 -16.25 5.90
N GLY A 208 16.67 -16.84 7.08
CA GLY A 208 17.40 -16.22 8.20
C GLY A 208 18.88 -15.91 7.92
N LYS A 209 19.48 -16.65 6.98
CA LYS A 209 20.87 -16.50 6.53
C LYS A 209 21.03 -15.44 5.46
N MET A 210 19.96 -15.06 4.77
CA MET A 210 19.98 -14.03 3.76
C MET A 210 19.68 -12.66 4.40
N SER A 211 20.51 -11.67 4.09
CA SER A 211 20.24 -10.28 4.44
C SER A 211 19.74 -9.50 3.24
N PHE A 212 18.95 -8.45 3.51
CA PHE A 212 18.54 -7.49 2.49
C PHE A 212 19.75 -6.97 1.69
N GLN A 213 20.84 -6.63 2.37
CA GLN A 213 22.08 -6.15 1.72
C GLN A 213 22.67 -7.19 0.77
N ALA A 214 22.74 -8.46 1.18
CA ALA A 214 23.25 -9.54 0.34
C ALA A 214 22.35 -9.77 -0.89
N LEU A 215 21.02 -9.71 -0.74
CA LEU A 215 20.11 -9.75 -1.87
C LEU A 215 20.32 -8.59 -2.85
N MET A 216 20.55 -7.39 -2.33
CA MET A 216 20.75 -6.20 -3.17
C MET A 216 22.05 -6.27 -3.99
N GLN A 217 23.02 -7.07 -3.58
CA GLN A 217 24.25 -7.33 -4.33
C GLN A 217 24.08 -8.36 -5.45
N MET A 218 22.99 -9.15 -5.43
CA MET A 218 22.68 -10.09 -6.50
C MET A 218 22.16 -9.35 -7.74
N SER A 219 22.45 -9.91 -8.92
CA SER A 219 21.74 -9.53 -10.14
C SER A 219 20.24 -9.78 -9.99
N GLU A 220 19.42 -9.03 -10.72
CA GLU A 220 17.95 -9.15 -10.66
C GLU A 220 17.48 -10.61 -10.86
N VAL A 221 18.05 -11.32 -11.84
CA VAL A 221 17.73 -12.74 -12.10
C VAL A 221 18.07 -13.63 -10.91
N LYS A 222 19.31 -13.54 -10.37
CA LYS A 222 19.72 -14.37 -9.22
C LYS A 222 18.88 -14.07 -7.97
N ARG A 223 18.57 -12.79 -7.75
CA ARG A 223 17.71 -12.34 -6.66
C ARG A 223 16.31 -12.93 -6.79
N SER A 224 15.70 -12.80 -7.98
CA SER A 224 14.38 -13.34 -8.26
C SER A 224 14.33 -14.85 -8.12
N THR A 225 15.34 -15.58 -8.59
CA THR A 225 15.43 -17.04 -8.43
C THR A 225 15.48 -17.42 -6.96
N TRP A 226 16.38 -16.80 -6.20
CA TRP A 226 16.53 -17.12 -4.78
C TRP A 226 15.25 -16.83 -3.99
N LEU A 227 14.61 -15.69 -4.24
CA LEU A 227 13.34 -15.34 -3.60
C LEU A 227 12.21 -16.29 -3.99
N GLY A 228 12.14 -16.70 -5.26
CA GLY A 228 11.18 -17.67 -5.77
C GLY A 228 11.34 -19.07 -5.20
N GLU A 229 12.56 -19.43 -4.78
CA GLU A 229 12.85 -20.72 -4.13
C GLU A 229 12.56 -20.69 -2.63
N HIS A 230 12.91 -19.60 -1.95
CA HIS A 230 13.00 -19.57 -0.48
C HIS A 230 11.98 -18.68 0.23
N VAL A 231 11.36 -17.71 -0.43
CA VAL A 231 10.46 -16.73 0.24
C VAL A 231 9.05 -16.81 -0.34
N TRP A 232 8.92 -16.56 -1.64
CA TRP A 232 7.62 -16.39 -2.30
C TRP A 232 6.67 -17.60 -2.19
N PRO A 233 7.13 -18.87 -2.17
CA PRO A 233 6.23 -20.00 -1.98
C PRO A 233 5.52 -20.01 -0.62
N HIS A 234 6.17 -19.49 0.43
CA HIS A 234 5.59 -19.40 1.78
C HIS A 234 4.66 -18.20 1.88
N GLU A 235 5.11 -17.07 1.34
CA GLU A 235 4.35 -15.83 1.25
C GLU A 235 3.02 -16.00 0.51
N ALA A 236 3.02 -16.64 -0.66
CA ALA A 236 1.81 -16.89 -1.43
C ALA A 236 0.77 -17.71 -0.64
N LYS A 237 1.21 -18.69 0.15
CA LYS A 237 0.33 -19.49 1.03
C LYS A 237 -0.25 -18.66 2.17
N MET A 238 0.55 -17.76 2.75
CA MET A 238 0.10 -16.82 3.79
C MET A 238 -0.95 -15.85 3.24
N LEU A 239 -0.70 -15.23 2.09
CA LEU A 239 -1.66 -14.33 1.43
C LEU A 239 -2.94 -15.07 1.05
N ALA A 240 -2.84 -16.28 0.49
CA ALA A 240 -3.98 -17.12 0.15
C ALA A 240 -4.83 -17.48 1.39
N ALA A 241 -4.19 -17.70 2.54
CA ALA A 241 -4.89 -17.96 3.79
C ALA A 241 -5.69 -16.74 4.27
N VAL A 242 -5.09 -15.54 4.26
CA VAL A 242 -5.80 -14.30 4.59
C VAL A 242 -6.95 -14.06 3.62
N ALA A 243 -6.72 -14.20 2.31
CA ALA A 243 -7.74 -14.06 1.28
C ALA A 243 -8.90 -15.05 1.45
N SER A 244 -8.60 -16.30 1.83
CA SER A 244 -9.61 -17.31 2.18
C SER A 244 -10.43 -16.89 3.41
N GLY A 245 -9.78 -16.31 4.42
CA GLY A 245 -10.45 -15.74 5.59
C GLY A 245 -11.40 -14.61 5.22
N ILE A 246 -10.91 -13.65 4.44
CA ILE A 246 -11.72 -12.52 3.95
C ILE A 246 -12.92 -13.04 3.15
N ARG A 247 -12.72 -14.00 2.24
CA ARG A 247 -13.80 -14.59 1.42
C ARG A 247 -14.89 -15.29 2.22
N SER A 248 -14.62 -15.69 3.47
CA SER A 248 -15.66 -16.22 4.36
C SER A 248 -16.68 -15.17 4.81
N ALA A 249 -16.31 -13.88 4.75
CA ALA A 249 -17.18 -12.74 5.07
C ALA A 249 -17.59 -11.94 3.82
N ASP A 250 -16.73 -11.86 2.81
CA ASP A 250 -16.98 -11.24 1.51
C ASP A 250 -16.67 -12.23 0.37
N PRO A 251 -17.65 -13.07 -0.05
CA PRO A 251 -17.44 -14.07 -1.09
C PRO A 251 -17.02 -13.51 -2.45
N LYS A 252 -17.22 -12.21 -2.69
CA LYS A 252 -16.87 -11.52 -3.94
C LYS A 252 -15.60 -10.68 -3.81
N ALA A 253 -14.88 -10.81 -2.70
CA ALA A 253 -13.66 -10.08 -2.43
C ALA A 253 -12.67 -10.18 -3.61
N ARG A 254 -12.24 -9.00 -4.06
CA ARG A 254 -11.14 -8.81 -5.01
C ARG A 254 -9.89 -8.43 -4.24
N PHE A 255 -8.74 -8.84 -4.76
CA PHE A 255 -7.48 -8.71 -4.01
C PHE A 255 -6.41 -7.92 -4.78
N SER A 256 -5.58 -7.21 -4.04
CA SER A 256 -4.27 -6.75 -4.50
C SER A 256 -3.19 -7.16 -3.51
N THR A 257 -1.96 -7.05 -3.95
CA THR A 257 -0.79 -7.04 -3.09
C THR A 257 0.26 -6.14 -3.72
N HIS A 258 1.29 -5.80 -2.95
CA HIS A 258 2.07 -4.60 -3.19
C HIS A 258 3.58 -4.86 -3.07
N VAL A 259 4.32 -4.54 -4.14
CA VAL A 259 5.80 -4.57 -4.16
C VAL A 259 6.40 -3.16 -4.08
N SER A 260 7.64 -3.05 -3.63
CA SER A 260 8.28 -1.77 -3.37
C SER A 260 8.73 -0.97 -4.61
N GLY A 261 9.31 0.20 -4.34
CA GLY A 261 9.98 1.08 -5.30
C GLY A 261 11.22 0.49 -5.97
N ILE A 262 11.74 -0.65 -5.47
CA ILE A 262 12.82 -1.41 -6.12
C ILE A 262 12.21 -2.25 -7.24
N ALA A 263 11.28 -3.13 -6.89
CA ALA A 263 10.61 -4.03 -7.84
C ALA A 263 9.85 -3.25 -8.91
N SER A 264 9.27 -2.10 -8.59
CA SER A 264 8.54 -1.28 -9.57
C SER A 264 9.41 -0.69 -10.69
N THR A 265 10.74 -0.78 -10.58
CA THR A 265 11.70 -0.42 -11.63
C THR A 265 12.49 -1.61 -12.16
N GLN A 266 12.07 -2.83 -11.83
CA GLN A 266 12.73 -4.09 -12.18
C GLN A 266 11.69 -5.06 -12.76
N PRO A 267 11.45 -5.04 -14.09
CA PRO A 267 10.40 -5.81 -14.73
C PRO A 267 10.49 -7.32 -14.45
N THR A 268 11.69 -7.90 -14.44
CA THR A 268 11.87 -9.34 -14.21
C THR A 268 11.47 -9.70 -12.78
N LEU A 269 11.94 -8.91 -11.81
CA LEU A 269 11.64 -9.14 -10.39
C LEU A 269 10.13 -9.02 -10.12
N ALA A 270 9.49 -7.93 -10.56
CA ALA A 270 8.07 -7.69 -10.29
C ALA A 270 7.19 -8.76 -10.96
N VAL A 271 7.44 -9.09 -12.23
CA VAL A 271 6.65 -10.11 -12.95
C VAL A 271 6.82 -11.48 -12.29
N ALA A 272 8.05 -11.85 -11.93
CA ALA A 272 8.33 -13.13 -11.27
C ALA A 272 7.64 -13.23 -9.91
N PHE A 273 7.65 -12.16 -9.10
CA PHE A 273 6.95 -12.09 -7.82
C PHE A 273 5.45 -12.36 -7.99
N PHE A 274 4.75 -11.59 -8.83
CA PHE A 274 3.31 -11.76 -9.00
C PHE A 274 2.93 -13.10 -9.65
N LYS A 275 3.79 -13.64 -10.50
CA LYS A 275 3.63 -14.99 -11.04
C LYS A 275 3.73 -16.04 -9.92
N ALA A 276 4.73 -15.93 -9.04
CA ALA A 276 4.90 -16.83 -7.90
C ALA A 276 3.71 -16.76 -6.93
N MET A 277 3.18 -15.57 -6.67
CA MET A 277 1.96 -15.39 -5.86
C MET A 277 0.78 -16.16 -6.45
N ARG A 278 0.54 -15.99 -7.76
CA ARG A 278 -0.54 -16.71 -8.48
C ARG A 278 -0.36 -18.22 -8.42
N GLU A 279 0.86 -18.70 -8.65
CA GLU A 279 1.19 -20.14 -8.63
C GLU A 279 1.06 -20.74 -7.23
N GLY A 280 1.36 -19.97 -6.19
CA GLY A 280 1.17 -20.36 -4.79
C GLY A 280 -0.26 -20.20 -4.26
N GLY A 281 -1.23 -19.86 -5.11
CA GLY A 281 -2.66 -19.83 -4.76
C GLY A 281 -3.24 -18.46 -4.40
N PHE A 282 -2.45 -17.38 -4.47
CA PHE A 282 -2.93 -16.02 -4.27
C PHE A 282 -3.06 -15.29 -5.62
N SER A 283 -4.29 -15.14 -6.11
CA SER A 283 -4.57 -14.43 -7.36
C SER A 283 -4.97 -12.98 -7.09
N ALA A 284 -4.06 -12.04 -7.35
CA ALA A 284 -4.35 -10.61 -7.33
C ALA A 284 -5.15 -10.19 -8.58
N ASP A 285 -6.18 -9.37 -8.35
CA ASP A 285 -6.98 -8.72 -9.38
C ASP A 285 -6.31 -7.46 -9.93
N GLU A 286 -5.51 -6.78 -9.10
CA GLU A 286 -4.67 -5.62 -9.44
C GLU A 286 -3.28 -5.79 -8.83
N LEU A 287 -2.24 -5.34 -9.55
CA LEU A 287 -0.85 -5.50 -9.16
C LEU A 287 -0.35 -4.20 -8.52
N GLY A 288 -0.23 -4.18 -7.20
CA GLY A 288 0.17 -3.00 -6.43
C GLY A 288 1.68 -2.74 -6.50
N VAL A 289 2.08 -1.48 -6.69
CA VAL A 289 3.50 -1.08 -6.68
C VAL A 289 3.71 0.25 -5.95
N SER A 290 4.80 0.38 -5.21
CA SER A 290 5.32 1.68 -4.78
C SER A 290 6.11 2.30 -5.91
N TYR A 291 5.96 3.60 -6.12
CA TYR A 291 6.73 4.32 -7.11
C TYR A 291 7.10 5.73 -6.65
N TYR A 292 8.39 5.86 -6.32
CA TYR A 292 9.04 7.12 -5.99
C TYR A 292 10.14 7.36 -7.03
N PRO A 293 9.91 8.20 -8.05
CA PRO A 293 10.85 8.40 -9.15
C PRO A 293 12.13 9.12 -8.71
N THR A 294 12.08 9.92 -7.66
CA THR A 294 13.23 10.71 -7.17
C THR A 294 14.02 10.01 -6.04
N SER A 295 13.61 8.83 -5.60
CA SER A 295 14.19 8.15 -4.41
C SER A 295 15.58 7.56 -4.63
N SER A 296 16.00 7.38 -5.88
CA SER A 296 17.29 6.79 -6.25
C SER A 296 17.73 7.31 -7.62
N PRO A 297 19.05 7.45 -7.88
CA PRO A 297 19.54 7.73 -9.23
C PRO A 297 19.60 6.46 -10.11
N PHE A 298 19.21 5.30 -9.55
CA PHE A 298 19.26 4.01 -10.23
C PHE A 298 17.87 3.37 -10.34
N PRO A 299 17.54 2.75 -11.48
CA PRO A 299 18.23 2.88 -12.78
C PRO A 299 18.25 4.33 -13.28
N ARG A 300 19.13 4.67 -14.23
CA ARG A 300 19.33 6.07 -14.69
C ARG A 300 18.04 6.73 -15.18
N ASP A 301 17.15 5.95 -15.81
CA ASP A 301 15.82 6.39 -16.20
C ASP A 301 14.75 5.57 -15.46
N ARG A 302 14.45 5.98 -14.22
CA ARG A 302 13.43 5.33 -13.38
C ARG A 302 12.03 5.45 -13.95
N LEU A 303 11.74 6.50 -14.73
CA LEU A 303 10.44 6.67 -15.37
C LEU A 303 10.26 5.65 -16.49
N GLN A 304 11.23 5.53 -17.38
CA GLN A 304 11.16 4.52 -18.42
C GLN A 304 11.16 3.11 -17.83
N SER A 305 11.99 2.83 -16.81
CA SER A 305 12.04 1.51 -16.18
C SER A 305 10.72 1.13 -15.50
N PHE A 306 10.02 2.09 -14.90
CA PHE A 306 8.67 1.88 -14.37
C PHE A 306 7.66 1.60 -15.48
N LYS A 307 7.70 2.35 -16.59
CA LYS A 307 6.83 2.13 -17.75
C LYS A 307 7.04 0.74 -18.35
N ASP A 308 8.30 0.31 -18.46
CA ASP A 308 8.68 -1.02 -18.94
C ASP A 308 8.14 -2.11 -18.01
N MET A 309 8.25 -1.91 -16.68
CA MET A 309 7.71 -2.83 -15.67
C MET A 309 6.19 -2.96 -15.80
N ALA A 310 5.45 -1.85 -15.83
CA ALA A 310 3.99 -1.89 -15.93
C ALA A 310 3.51 -2.47 -17.27
N THR A 311 4.25 -2.22 -18.36
CA THR A 311 3.97 -2.82 -19.67
C THR A 311 4.24 -4.33 -19.66
N ALA A 312 5.34 -4.77 -19.04
CA ALA A 312 5.65 -6.19 -18.88
C ALA A 312 4.59 -6.91 -18.03
N ALA A 313 4.19 -6.32 -16.90
CA ALA A 313 3.12 -6.83 -16.06
C ALA A 313 1.80 -6.98 -16.84
N ARG A 314 1.42 -5.96 -17.63
CA ARG A 314 0.23 -6.04 -18.49
C ARG A 314 0.33 -7.15 -19.54
N ARG A 315 1.48 -7.26 -20.22
CA ARG A 315 1.74 -8.25 -21.27
C ARG A 315 1.76 -9.68 -20.74
N GLU A 316 2.43 -9.92 -19.63
CA GLU A 316 2.76 -11.26 -19.14
C GLU A 316 1.76 -11.79 -18.12
N LEU A 317 1.11 -10.91 -17.37
CA LEU A 317 0.15 -11.27 -16.32
C LEU A 317 -1.28 -10.91 -16.70
N GLY A 318 -1.49 -10.10 -17.74
CA GLY A 318 -2.82 -9.68 -18.19
C GLY A 318 -3.52 -8.74 -17.22
N ARG A 319 -2.80 -8.16 -16.26
CA ARG A 319 -3.35 -7.30 -15.20
C ARG A 319 -2.76 -5.89 -15.28
N PRO A 320 -3.57 -4.85 -15.01
CA PRO A 320 -3.04 -3.50 -14.83
C PRO A 320 -2.30 -3.37 -13.49
N VAL A 321 -1.46 -2.35 -13.41
CA VAL A 321 -0.75 -1.95 -12.20
C VAL A 321 -1.52 -0.86 -11.47
N PHE A 322 -1.67 -1.01 -10.16
CA PHE A 322 -2.12 0.05 -9.27
C PHE A 322 -0.90 0.67 -8.59
N VAL A 323 -0.69 1.98 -8.73
CA VAL A 323 0.40 2.66 -8.02
C VAL A 323 -0.06 2.88 -6.57
N ALA A 324 0.24 1.90 -5.72
CA ALA A 324 -0.21 1.78 -4.34
C ALA A 324 0.54 2.74 -3.39
N GLU A 325 1.76 3.14 -3.72
CA GLU A 325 2.36 4.31 -3.08
C GLU A 325 3.01 5.18 -4.12
N PHE A 326 2.79 6.48 -3.99
CA PHE A 326 3.33 7.45 -4.92
C PHE A 326 3.77 8.72 -4.21
N GLY A 327 4.88 9.29 -4.65
CA GLY A 327 5.30 10.62 -4.25
C GLY A 327 6.21 11.24 -5.29
N TYR A 328 5.94 12.50 -5.64
CA TYR A 328 6.86 13.35 -6.37
C TYR A 328 7.05 14.65 -5.58
N PRO A 329 8.26 15.06 -5.24
CA PRO A 329 8.47 16.24 -4.43
C PRO A 329 8.40 17.53 -5.26
N ALA A 330 7.72 18.54 -4.72
CA ALA A 330 7.59 19.88 -5.30
C ALA A 330 8.67 20.87 -4.81
N GLY A 331 9.74 20.33 -4.24
CA GLY A 331 10.91 21.03 -3.73
C GLY A 331 11.99 20.03 -3.28
N PRO A 332 13.16 20.51 -2.86
CA PRO A 332 14.20 19.65 -2.29
C PRO A 332 13.70 18.92 -1.04
N MET A 333 13.94 17.61 -0.99
CA MET A 333 13.70 16.77 0.18
C MET A 333 14.94 16.73 1.09
N GLU A 334 14.73 16.63 2.39
CA GLU A 334 15.80 16.62 3.41
C GLU A 334 15.62 15.49 4.44
N GLY A 335 16.61 15.34 5.33
CA GLY A 335 16.58 14.39 6.43
C GLY A 335 16.67 12.94 5.98
N MET A 336 15.79 12.10 6.52
CA MET A 336 15.79 10.64 6.29
C MET A 336 15.35 10.23 4.87
N PHE A 337 14.80 11.14 4.08
CA PHE A 337 14.37 10.89 2.70
C PHE A 337 14.97 11.91 1.73
N PRO A 338 16.30 11.95 1.49
CA PRO A 338 16.92 12.88 0.55
C PRO A 338 16.67 12.48 -0.91
N TRP A 339 15.39 12.33 -1.27
CA TRP A 339 14.90 11.80 -2.55
C TRP A 339 14.86 12.91 -3.61
N ASN A 340 16.06 13.32 -4.06
CA ASN A 340 16.28 14.43 -5.00
C ASN A 340 16.90 13.98 -6.33
N SER A 341 16.73 12.72 -6.71
CA SER A 341 17.22 12.24 -8.00
C SER A 341 16.43 12.90 -9.12
N ALA A 342 17.12 13.54 -10.06
CA ALA A 342 16.48 14.29 -11.13
C ALA A 342 15.69 13.38 -12.08
N VAL A 343 14.53 13.85 -12.51
CA VAL A 343 13.73 13.23 -13.57
C VAL A 343 13.67 14.19 -14.75
N ALA A 344 14.12 13.75 -15.91
CA ALA A 344 14.19 14.59 -17.10
C ALA A 344 12.82 15.18 -17.46
N GLY A 345 12.76 16.49 -17.65
CA GLY A 345 11.52 17.22 -17.98
C GLY A 345 10.64 17.62 -16.80
N TYR A 346 10.94 17.15 -15.58
CA TYR A 346 10.12 17.42 -14.39
C TYR A 346 11.01 17.97 -13.27
N PRO A 347 11.20 19.29 -13.13
CA PRO A 347 11.94 19.84 -11.99
C PRO A 347 11.17 19.58 -10.67
N GLN A 348 11.87 19.53 -9.53
CA GLN A 348 11.23 19.43 -8.21
C GLN A 348 10.64 20.79 -7.81
N THR A 349 9.52 21.17 -8.43
CA THR A 349 8.74 22.39 -8.19
C THR A 349 7.24 22.05 -8.15
N PRO A 350 6.33 22.93 -7.69
CA PRO A 350 4.88 22.71 -7.76
C PRO A 350 4.40 22.33 -9.17
N ASP A 351 4.88 23.01 -10.19
CA ASP A 351 4.51 22.72 -11.58
C ASP A 351 5.12 21.42 -12.10
N GLY A 352 6.35 21.09 -11.70
CA GLY A 352 6.98 19.83 -12.08
C GLY A 352 6.35 18.61 -11.39
N GLN A 353 5.94 18.75 -10.12
CA GLN A 353 5.12 17.76 -9.41
C GLN A 353 3.80 17.51 -10.16
N ALA A 354 3.10 18.58 -10.52
CA ALA A 354 1.84 18.47 -11.26
C ALA A 354 2.02 17.89 -12.67
N GLY A 355 3.06 18.33 -13.38
CA GLY A 355 3.40 17.84 -14.71
C GLY A 355 3.70 16.34 -14.71
N PHE A 356 4.52 15.89 -13.76
CA PHE A 356 4.87 14.47 -13.64
C PHE A 356 3.63 13.61 -13.35
N VAL A 357 2.81 14.02 -12.38
CA VAL A 357 1.60 13.29 -11.99
C VAL A 357 0.63 13.17 -13.17
N ARG A 358 0.33 14.30 -13.82
CA ARG A 358 -0.59 14.35 -14.97
C ARG A 358 -0.10 13.44 -16.10
N ASP A 359 1.17 13.52 -16.46
CA ASP A 359 1.70 12.79 -17.61
C ASP A 359 1.83 11.29 -17.32
N LEU A 360 2.12 10.91 -16.07
CA LEU A 360 2.11 9.51 -15.63
C LEU A 360 0.69 8.91 -15.67
N VAL A 361 -0.29 9.63 -15.11
CA VAL A 361 -1.70 9.20 -15.07
C VAL A 361 -2.27 9.10 -16.48
N ALA A 362 -2.07 10.13 -17.32
CA ALA A 362 -2.55 10.16 -18.70
C ALA A 362 -1.92 9.03 -19.54
N TRP A 363 -0.62 8.78 -19.39
CA TRP A 363 0.04 7.65 -20.04
C TRP A 363 -0.56 6.31 -19.57
N GLY A 364 -0.65 6.10 -18.26
CA GLY A 364 -1.11 4.84 -17.69
C GLY A 364 -2.56 4.49 -18.05
N ALA A 365 -3.44 5.48 -18.05
CA ALA A 365 -4.83 5.33 -18.44
C ALA A 365 -4.97 5.07 -19.95
N ARG A 366 -4.27 5.83 -20.80
CA ARG A 366 -4.30 5.68 -22.26
C ARG A 366 -3.80 4.31 -22.71
N GLU A 367 -2.66 3.86 -22.17
CA GLU A 367 -2.06 2.57 -22.50
C GLU A 367 -2.75 1.39 -21.77
N LYS A 368 -3.70 1.66 -20.87
CA LYS A 368 -4.38 0.67 -20.00
C LYS A 368 -3.40 -0.18 -19.18
N THR A 369 -2.24 0.39 -18.86
CA THR A 369 -1.20 -0.22 -18.03
C THR A 369 -1.43 0.08 -16.56
N LEU A 370 -2.06 1.23 -16.23
CA LEU A 370 -2.39 1.60 -14.85
C LEU A 370 -3.90 1.49 -14.59
N SER A 371 -4.29 0.92 -13.44
CA SER A 371 -5.67 0.93 -12.93
C SER A 371 -5.94 2.10 -11.97
N GLY A 372 -4.90 2.78 -11.49
CA GLY A 372 -5.04 3.91 -10.59
C GLY A 372 -3.75 4.30 -9.87
N ILE A 373 -3.88 5.28 -8.98
CA ILE A 373 -2.79 5.87 -8.20
C ILE A 373 -3.25 6.25 -6.78
N ARG A 374 -2.33 6.09 -5.83
CA ARG A 374 -2.48 6.41 -4.41
C ARG A 374 -1.27 7.22 -3.93
N PRO A 375 -1.37 8.56 -3.84
CA PRO A 375 -0.35 9.38 -3.20
C PRO A 375 -0.15 8.96 -1.74
N TRP A 376 1.10 8.80 -1.31
CA TRP A 376 1.41 8.52 0.09
C TRP A 376 1.50 9.81 0.90
N ALA A 377 0.76 9.87 2.01
CA ALA A 377 0.70 11.02 2.91
C ALA A 377 0.55 12.38 2.20
N PRO A 378 -0.47 12.55 1.31
CA PRO A 378 -0.62 13.75 0.51
C PRO A 378 -0.87 15.00 1.35
N ASP A 379 -1.44 14.85 2.53
CA ASP A 379 -1.79 15.89 3.51
C ASP A 379 -0.73 16.14 4.59
N LEU A 380 0.38 15.40 4.60
CA LEU A 380 1.48 15.63 5.55
C LEU A 380 2.38 16.79 5.08
N GLY A 381 1.85 18.01 5.12
CA GLY A 381 2.55 19.22 4.72
C GLY A 381 3.50 19.79 5.78
N LEU A 382 3.96 18.97 6.73
CA LEU A 382 4.82 19.34 7.85
C LEU A 382 6.14 18.57 7.80
N SER A 383 7.14 19.04 8.56
CA SER A 383 8.44 18.36 8.72
C SER A 383 9.15 18.12 7.37
N THR A 384 10.06 17.15 7.31
CA THR A 384 10.83 16.77 6.13
C THR A 384 10.00 16.19 4.98
N TRP A 385 8.72 15.87 5.22
CA TRP A 385 7.79 15.37 4.18
C TRP A 385 7.04 16.49 3.44
N ALA A 386 7.08 17.73 3.93
CA ALA A 386 6.36 18.86 3.34
C ALA A 386 6.60 19.07 1.83
N PRO A 387 7.81 18.84 1.26
CA PRO A 387 7.99 18.93 -0.19
C PRO A 387 7.28 17.82 -0.95
N MET A 388 7.03 16.65 -0.36
CA MET A 388 6.30 15.54 -0.98
C MET A 388 4.78 15.71 -0.94
N SER A 389 4.27 16.42 0.07
CA SER A 389 2.84 16.73 0.22
C SER A 389 2.25 17.35 -1.06
N LEU A 390 0.97 17.10 -1.28
CA LEU A 390 0.17 17.78 -2.31
C LEU A 390 -0.38 19.13 -1.82
N PHE A 391 0.06 19.59 -0.65
CA PHE A 391 -0.24 20.91 -0.10
C PHE A 391 1.04 21.70 0.19
N ALA A 392 0.93 23.02 0.12
CA ALA A 392 1.95 23.95 0.58
C ALA A 392 1.54 24.54 1.94
N LEU A 393 2.47 24.54 2.89
CA LEU A 393 2.26 25.14 4.21
C LEU A 393 2.57 26.64 4.16
N GLY A 394 1.55 27.45 4.47
CA GLY A 394 1.71 28.86 4.85
C GLY A 394 1.67 29.04 6.38
N ASP A 395 1.07 30.13 6.86
CA ASP A 395 0.87 30.34 8.30
C ASP A 395 -0.25 29.44 8.85
N LYS A 396 0.11 28.20 9.24
CA LYS A 396 -0.81 27.15 9.72
C LYS A 396 -1.98 26.82 8.78
N VAL A 397 -1.86 27.16 7.51
CA VAL A 397 -2.84 26.81 6.48
C VAL A 397 -2.13 26.05 5.37
N LEU A 398 -2.63 24.85 5.09
CA LEU A 398 -2.21 24.01 3.97
C LEU A 398 -3.09 24.30 2.76
N THR A 399 -2.50 24.85 1.71
CA THR A 399 -3.18 25.14 0.44
C THR A 399 -2.83 24.10 -0.61
N PRO A 400 -3.78 23.64 -1.44
CA PRO A 400 -3.53 22.58 -2.41
C PRO A 400 -2.52 23.06 -3.46
N ARG A 401 -1.58 22.19 -3.81
CA ARG A 401 -0.68 22.36 -4.96
C ARG A 401 -1.40 21.93 -6.24
N PRO A 402 -0.96 22.40 -7.42
CA PRO A 402 -1.57 22.01 -8.70
C PRO A 402 -1.59 20.49 -8.94
N ALA A 403 -0.68 19.74 -8.33
CA ALA A 403 -0.62 18.29 -8.42
C ALA A 403 -1.83 17.57 -7.84
N LEU A 404 -2.59 18.20 -6.92
CA LEU A 404 -3.79 17.61 -6.35
C LEU A 404 -4.87 17.37 -7.43
N ASP A 405 -4.99 18.29 -8.40
CA ASP A 405 -5.92 18.18 -9.52
C ASP A 405 -5.38 17.33 -10.68
N ALA A 406 -4.08 17.00 -10.68
CA ALA A 406 -3.40 16.26 -11.73
C ALA A 406 -3.61 14.73 -11.67
N LEU A 407 -4.26 14.22 -10.63
CA LEU A 407 -4.46 12.78 -10.41
C LEU A 407 -5.57 12.17 -11.28
N ARG A 408 -6.32 13.00 -12.01
CA ARG A 408 -7.37 12.56 -12.93
C ARG A 408 -6.81 12.38 -14.35
N PRO A 409 -7.19 11.30 -15.06
CA PRO A 409 -6.75 11.04 -16.44
C PRO A 409 -7.39 11.96 -17.49
#